data_AF-A0A5C9AG79-F1
#
_entry.id   AF-A0A5C9AG79-F1
#
_cell.length_a   1.000
_cell.length_b   1.000
_cell.length_c   1.000
_cell.angle_alpha   90.00
_cell.angle_beta   90.00
_cell.angle_gamma   90.00
#
_symmetry.space_group_name_H-M   'P 1'
#
loop_
_entity.id
_entity.type
_entity.pdbx_description
1 polymer ?
#
loop_
_entity_poly.entity_id
_entity_poly.type
_entity_poly.pdbx_seq_one_letter_code
_entity_poly.pdbx_strand_id
1 'polypeptide(L)' 'MESIEQQLTELRTTLRHHEYLYHVMDAPEIPDAEYDRLMRELRELETKHPEL' A
#
# COMPACT_ATOMS: atom_id res chain seq x y z
N MET A 1 -18.14 -2.33 -9.46
CA MET A 1 -16.90 -1.81 -10.03
C MET A 1 -16.26 -1.02 -8.92
N GLU A 2 -15.27 -1.58 -8.24
CA GLU A 2 -14.48 -0.80 -7.30
C GLU A 2 -13.71 0.26 -8.10
N SER A 3 -13.84 1.52 -7.67
CA SER A 3 -13.10 2.61 -8.30
C SER A 3 -11.61 2.47 -7.99
N ILE A 4 -10.76 2.93 -8.90
CA ILE A 4 -9.30 2.99 -8.69
C ILE A 4 -8.97 3.70 -7.36
N GLU A 5 -9.73 4.73 -7.01
CA GLU A 5 -9.64 5.43 -5.72
C GLU A 5 -9.76 4.50 -4.51
N GLN A 6 -10.63 3.49 -4.58
CA GLN A 6 -10.81 2.51 -3.52
C GLN A 6 -9.57 1.61 -3.42
N GLN A 7 -9.05 1.11 -4.54
CA GLN A 7 -7.83 0.30 -4.56
C GLN A 7 -6.64 1.08 -4.00
N LEU A 8 -6.50 2.35 -4.40
CA LEU A 8 -5.42 3.22 -3.95
C LEU A 8 -5.53 3.52 -2.45
N THR A 9 -6.75 3.69 -1.95
CA THR A 9 -7.04 3.84 -0.51
C THR A 9 -6.74 2.56 0.27
N GLU A 10 -7.08 1.39 -0.27
CA GLU A 10 -6.77 0.10 0.33
C GLU A 10 -5.26 -0.12 0.42
N LEU A 11 -4.54 0.04 -0.70
CA LEU A 11 -3.08 -0.07 -0.74
C LEU A 11 -2.40 0.86 0.27
N ARG A 12 -2.85 2.12 0.36
CA ARG A 12 -2.35 3.07 1.38
C ARG A 12 -2.64 2.60 2.80
N THR A 13 -3.84 2.07 3.05
CA THR A 13 -4.25 1.61 4.37
C THR A 13 -3.44 0.39 4.79
N THR A 14 -3.27 -0.57 3.88
CA THR A 14 -2.45 -1.76 4.05
C THR A 14 -0.99 -1.39 4.33
N LEU A 15 -0.39 -0.51 3.52
CA LEU A 15 0.97 -0.02 3.74
C LEU A 15 1.13 0.62 5.13
N ARG A 16 0.21 1.50 5.55
CA ARG A 16 0.25 2.11 6.89
C ARG A 16 0.07 1.10 8.00
N HIS A 17 -0.79 0.09 7.81
CA HIS A 17 -1.01 -0.96 8.78
C HIS A 17 0.28 -1.76 8.99
N HIS A 18 0.94 -2.16 7.92
CA HIS A 18 2.22 -2.85 8.00
C HIS A 18 3.33 -1.98 8.59
N GLU A 19 3.38 -0.69 8.25
CA GLU A 19 4.33 0.27 8.83
C GLU A 19 4.13 0.40 10.35
N TYR A 20 2.88 0.46 10.79
CA TYR A 20 2.52 0.49 12.21
C TYR A 20 2.92 -0.82 12.91
N LEU A 21 2.65 -1.97 12.31
CA LEU A 21 3.04 -3.27 12.86
C LEU A 21 4.57 -3.39 12.97
N TYR A 22 5.30 -2.93 11.95
CA TYR A 22 6.76 -2.94 11.90
C TYR A 22 7.38 -2.02 12.95
N HIS A 23 6.90 -0.76 13.04
CA HIS A 23 7.51 0.24 13.93
C HIS A 23 6.95 0.26 15.35
N VAL A 24 5.70 -0.14 15.55
CA VAL A 24 5.02 -0.03 16.86
C VAL A 24 4.90 -1.38 17.54
N MET A 25 4.52 -2.43 16.81
CA MET A 25 4.32 -3.76 17.39
C MET A 25 5.58 -4.63 17.35
N ASP A 26 6.65 -4.19 16.67
CA ASP A 26 7.85 -5.00 16.40
C ASP A 26 7.50 -6.37 15.79
N ALA A 27 6.37 -6.41 15.08
CA ALA A 27 5.73 -7.63 14.58
C ALA A 27 5.45 -7.47 13.08
N PRO A 28 6.50 -7.47 12.23
CA PRO A 28 6.33 -7.36 10.79
C PRO A 28 5.48 -8.52 10.27
N GLU A 29 4.29 -8.22 9.75
CA GLU A 29 3.41 -9.23 9.15
C GLU A 29 3.83 -9.57 7.72
N ILE A 30 4.42 -8.60 7.03
CA ILE A 30 4.94 -8.78 5.67
C ILE A 30 6.45 -8.52 5.61
N PRO A 31 7.19 -9.29 4.80
CA PRO A 31 8.59 -9.02 4.52
C PRO A 31 8.74 -7.77 3.63
N ASP A 32 9.91 -7.14 3.66
CA ASP A 32 10.22 -5.94 2.86
C ASP A 32 9.90 -6.14 1.37
N ALA A 33 10.09 -7.35 0.82
CA ALA A 33 9.80 -7.65 -0.58
C ALA A 33 8.31 -7.50 -0.94
N GLU A 34 7.40 -7.83 -0.02
CA GLU A 34 5.96 -7.66 -0.23
C GLU A 34 5.55 -6.19 -0.05
N TYR A 35 6.16 -5.49 0.91
CA TYR A 35 5.96 -4.04 1.07
C TYR A 35 6.41 -3.27 -0.20
N ASP A 36 7.55 -3.67 -0.77
CA ASP A 36 8.08 -3.08 -2.00
C ASP A 36 7.18 -3.36 -3.23
N ARG A 37 6.50 -4.52 -3.26
CA ARG A 37 5.47 -4.84 -4.25
C ARG A 37 4.23 -3.96 -4.11
N LEU A 38 3.68 -3.86 -2.90
CA LEU A 38 2.53 -2.98 -2.61
C LEU A 38 2.84 -1.53 -2.97
N MET A 39 4.03 -1.04 -2.63
CA MET A 39 4.45 0.32 -2.94
C MET A 39 4.64 0.54 -4.44
N ARG A 40 5.10 -0.47 -5.19
CA ARG A 40 5.14 -0.42 -6.67
C ARG A 40 3.76 -0.38 -7.29
N GLU A 41 2.84 -1.19 -6.79
CA GLU A 41 1.46 -1.24 -7.29
C GLU A 41 0.74 0.10 -7.04
N LEU A 42 0.92 0.70 -5.86
CA LEU A 42 0.44 2.05 -5.55
C LEU A 42 0.98 3.07 -6.56
N ARG A 43 2.30 3.08 -6.81
CA ARG A 43 2.92 4.01 -7.77
C ARG A 43 2.42 3.79 -9.20
N GLU A 44 2.22 2.54 -9.60
CA GLU A 44 1.65 2.24 -10.91
C GLU A 44 0.22 2.78 -11.06
N LEU A 45 -0.60 2.65 -10.01
CA LEU A 45 -1.95 3.20 -10.00
C LEU A 45 -1.93 4.73 -10.01
N GLU A 46 -1.07 5.37 -9.21
CA GLU A 46 -0.87 6.83 -9.24
C GLU A 46 -0.38 7.31 -10.62
N THR A 47 0.47 6.53 -11.28
CA THR A 47 0.98 6.86 -12.63
C THR A 47 -0.09 6.68 -13.71
N LYS A 48 -0.92 5.64 -13.60
CA LYS A 48 -2.04 5.38 -14.52
C LYS A 48 -3.18 6.37 -14.32
N HIS A 49 -3.30 6.95 -13.13
CA HIS A 49 -4.36 7.88 -12.74
C HIS A 49 -3.80 9.15 -12.09
N PRO A 50 -3.04 9.98 -12.83
CA PRO A 50 -2.45 11.21 -12.30
C PRO A 50 -3.47 12.32 -12.00
N GLU A 51 -4.74 12.08 -12.35
CA GLU A 51 -5.88 12.97 -12.18
C GLU A 51 -6.69 12.73 -10.89
N LEU A 52 -6.30 11.72 -10.10
CA LEU A 52 -6.88 11.38 -8.79
C LEU A 52 -6.18 12.09 -7.62
#